data_AF-B3PMR1-F1
#
_entry.id   AF-B3PMR1-F1
#
_cell.length_a   1.000
_cell.length_b   1.000
_cell.length_c   1.000
_cell.angle_alpha   90.00
_cell.angle_beta   90.00
_cell.angle_gamma   90.00
#
_symmetry.space_group_name_H-M   'P 1'
#
loop_
_entity.id
_entity.type
_entity.pdbx_description
1 polymer ?
#
loop_
_entity_poly.entity_id
_entity_poly.type
_entity_poly.pdbx_seq_one_letter_code
_entity_poly.pdbx_strand_id
1 'polypeptide(L)'
;MTLLRNYKMPLTRAKKHWKKVKKKEQKIIEANNALIKKVNELVAKITKDVNDANRLSTQSEDSLINSTKVALEEDIKQAEKLAKQAEDATLLAEVNKVNDAKNKGEEALKKINEIIVQKQAIELAKLELQKSLSELNKATKNANLADDESTLPTAIASLTSVIANSNTTLAKYEDLKENEVIKPHYDALKNYLAKEAKNALEQAKNRQEVKSKPKPKLIKI
;
A
#
# COMPACT_ATOMS: atom_id res chain seq x y z
N MET A 1 -54.44 14.26 -67.76
CA MET A 1 -53.09 13.68 -67.54
C MET A 1 -52.25 14.41 -66.48
N THR A 2 -52.49 15.70 -66.20
CA THR A 2 -51.63 16.55 -65.34
C THR A 2 -51.72 16.24 -63.83
N LEU A 3 -52.89 15.84 -63.33
CA LEU A 3 -53.12 15.54 -61.90
C LEU A 3 -52.33 14.32 -61.39
N LEU A 4 -52.16 13.27 -62.21
CA LEU A 4 -51.41 12.05 -61.84
C LEU A 4 -49.89 12.27 -61.75
N ARG A 5 -49.33 13.25 -62.48
CA ARG A 5 -47.91 13.65 -62.33
C ARG A 5 -47.67 14.44 -61.04
N ASN A 6 -48.64 15.25 -60.61
CA ASN A 6 -48.52 16.12 -59.43
C ASN A 6 -48.41 15.33 -58.11
N TYR A 7 -48.95 14.11 -58.03
CA TYR A 7 -48.83 13.25 -56.84
C TYR A 7 -47.66 12.25 -56.89
N LYS A 8 -47.16 11.88 -58.08
CA LYS A 8 -46.02 10.95 -58.24
C LYS A 8 -44.69 11.54 -57.73
N MET A 9 -44.44 12.83 -57.93
CA MET A 9 -43.23 13.53 -57.48
C MET A 9 -43.13 13.66 -55.93
N PRO A 10 -44.19 14.04 -55.20
CA PRO A 10 -44.20 14.01 -53.73
C PRO A 10 -44.02 12.60 -53.15
N LEU A 11 -44.70 11.59 -53.70
CA LEU A 11 -44.60 10.20 -53.24
C LEU A 11 -43.20 9.62 -53.41
N THR A 12 -42.52 9.93 -54.52
CA THR A 12 -41.14 9.49 -54.75
C THR A 12 -40.15 10.18 -53.82
N ARG A 13 -40.33 11.48 -53.53
CA ARG A 13 -39.53 12.21 -52.52
C ARG A 13 -39.74 11.65 -51.11
N ALA A 14 -40.98 11.37 -50.72
CA ALA A 14 -41.32 10.76 -49.43
C ALA A 14 -40.68 9.37 -49.28
N LYS A 15 -40.77 8.50 -50.31
CA LYS A 15 -40.10 7.19 -50.31
C LYS A 15 -38.59 7.30 -50.17
N LYS A 16 -37.94 8.27 -50.84
CA LYS A 16 -36.50 8.51 -50.73
C LYS A 16 -36.12 9.01 -49.33
N HIS A 17 -36.92 9.89 -48.74
CA HIS A 17 -36.73 10.36 -47.36
C HIS A 17 -36.86 9.21 -46.36
N TRP A 18 -37.91 8.40 -46.48
CA TRP A 18 -38.16 7.27 -45.58
C TRP A 18 -37.03 6.23 -45.62
N LYS A 19 -36.50 5.90 -46.82
CA LYS A 19 -35.30 5.06 -46.96
C LYS A 19 -34.08 5.65 -46.25
N LYS A 20 -33.89 6.97 -46.30
CA LYS A 20 -32.77 7.65 -45.59
C LYS A 20 -32.95 7.59 -44.07
N VAL A 21 -34.16 7.81 -43.57
CA VAL A 21 -34.47 7.71 -42.14
C VAL A 21 -34.20 6.29 -41.64
N LYS A 22 -34.73 5.26 -42.32
CA LYS A 22 -34.49 3.85 -41.95
C LYS A 22 -33.01 3.49 -41.92
N LYS A 23 -32.21 4.01 -42.85
CA LYS A 23 -30.74 3.80 -42.86
C LYS A 23 -30.05 4.50 -41.69
N LYS A 24 -30.52 5.67 -41.27
CA LYS A 24 -29.97 6.37 -40.09
C LYS A 24 -30.33 5.64 -38.80
N GLU A 25 -31.58 5.20 -38.68
CA GLU A 25 -32.07 4.42 -37.55
C GLU A 25 -31.27 3.12 -37.37
N GLN A 26 -31.05 2.38 -38.46
CA GLN A 26 -30.23 1.16 -38.43
C GLN A 26 -28.81 1.43 -37.91
N LYS A 27 -28.18 2.53 -38.34
CA LYS A 27 -26.84 2.91 -37.87
C LYS A 27 -26.82 3.28 -36.39
N ILE A 28 -27.88 3.89 -35.88
CA ILE A 28 -28.00 4.22 -34.45
C ILE A 28 -28.13 2.93 -33.63
N ILE A 29 -28.96 1.98 -34.09
CA ILE A 29 -29.13 0.67 -33.43
C ILE A 29 -27.78 -0.08 -33.39
N GLU A 30 -27.04 -0.12 -34.50
CA GLU A 30 -25.73 -0.76 -34.57
C GLU A 30 -24.71 -0.10 -33.64
N ALA A 31 -24.67 1.24 -33.60
CA ALA A 31 -23.79 1.99 -32.70
C ALA A 31 -24.12 1.76 -31.22
N ASN A 32 -25.42 1.76 -30.88
CA ASN A 32 -25.88 1.51 -29.51
C ASN A 32 -25.55 0.08 -29.06
N ASN A 33 -25.76 -0.91 -29.92
CA ASN A 33 -25.39 -2.30 -29.62
C ASN A 33 -23.87 -2.47 -29.42
N ALA A 34 -23.05 -1.80 -30.24
CA ALA A 34 -21.60 -1.81 -30.07
C ALA A 34 -21.17 -1.14 -28.76
N LEU A 35 -21.85 -0.07 -28.35
CA LEU A 35 -21.60 0.61 -27.08
C LEU A 35 -21.99 -0.27 -25.88
N ILE A 36 -23.17 -0.90 -25.91
CA ILE A 36 -23.62 -1.86 -24.88
C ILE A 36 -22.59 -2.98 -24.72
N LYS A 37 -22.05 -3.51 -25.82
CA LYS A 37 -21.01 -4.55 -25.76
C LYS A 37 -19.76 -4.06 -25.03
N LYS A 38 -19.24 -2.87 -25.37
CA LYS A 38 -18.08 -2.28 -24.71
C LYS A 38 -18.32 -2.03 -23.23
N VAL A 39 -19.52 -1.57 -22.86
CA VAL A 39 -19.93 -1.39 -21.47
C VAL A 39 -19.86 -2.72 -20.71
N ASN A 40 -20.49 -3.77 -21.23
CA ASN A 40 -20.49 -5.07 -20.57
C ASN A 40 -19.07 -5.67 -20.44
N GLU A 41 -18.23 -5.51 -21.46
CA GLU A 41 -16.83 -5.95 -21.42
C GLU A 41 -16.03 -5.22 -20.32
N LEU A 42 -16.17 -3.89 -20.23
CA LEU A 42 -15.48 -3.11 -19.19
C LEU A 42 -16.00 -3.46 -17.79
N VAL A 43 -17.32 -3.58 -17.61
CA VAL A 43 -17.93 -3.96 -16.32
C VAL A 43 -17.42 -5.33 -15.87
N ALA A 44 -17.28 -6.29 -16.78
CA ALA A 44 -16.72 -7.60 -16.47
C ALA A 44 -15.25 -7.51 -16.05
N LYS A 45 -14.46 -6.68 -16.73
CA LYS A 45 -13.04 -6.44 -16.39
C LYS A 45 -12.89 -5.83 -15.01
N ILE A 46 -13.62 -4.74 -14.73
CA ILE A 46 -13.63 -4.09 -13.40
C ILE A 46 -14.08 -5.09 -12.32
N THR A 47 -15.12 -5.89 -12.59
CA THR A 47 -15.61 -6.89 -11.61
C THR A 47 -14.53 -7.92 -11.28
N LYS A 48 -13.77 -8.37 -12.28
CA LYS A 48 -12.65 -9.27 -12.07
C LYS A 48 -11.55 -8.60 -11.25
N ASP A 49 -11.13 -7.40 -11.63
CA ASP A 49 -10.02 -6.70 -10.97
C ASP A 49 -10.38 -6.29 -9.53
N VAL A 50 -11.66 -5.98 -9.25
CA VAL A 50 -12.19 -5.79 -7.88
C VAL A 50 -12.09 -7.08 -7.07
N ASN A 51 -12.41 -8.24 -7.65
CA ASN A 51 -12.27 -9.52 -6.96
C ASN A 51 -10.81 -9.86 -6.68
N ASP A 52 -9.91 -9.57 -7.62
CA ASP A 52 -8.48 -9.75 -7.43
C ASP A 52 -7.96 -8.80 -6.33
N ALA A 53 -8.40 -7.53 -6.32
CA ALA A 53 -8.09 -6.56 -5.27
C ALA A 53 -8.55 -7.00 -3.88
N ASN A 54 -9.74 -7.59 -3.76
CA ASN A 54 -10.27 -8.10 -2.48
C ASN A 54 -9.48 -9.29 -1.92
N ARG A 55 -8.62 -9.93 -2.72
CA ARG A 55 -7.73 -11.02 -2.28
C ARG A 55 -6.34 -10.55 -1.87
N LEU A 56 -6.01 -9.28 -2.14
CA LEU A 56 -4.72 -8.71 -1.78
C LEU A 56 -4.60 -8.51 -0.27
N SER A 57 -3.38 -8.66 0.23
CA SER A 57 -3.01 -8.40 1.62
C SER A 57 -1.60 -7.80 1.68
N THR A 58 -1.15 -7.46 2.89
CA THR A 58 0.24 -7.02 3.12
C THR A 58 1.28 -8.09 2.78
N GLN A 59 0.89 -9.36 2.62
CA GLN A 59 1.77 -10.45 2.20
C GLN A 59 1.82 -10.64 0.68
N SER A 60 0.88 -10.06 -0.08
CA SER A 60 0.87 -10.18 -1.53
C SER A 60 2.10 -9.54 -2.15
N GLU A 61 2.56 -10.07 -3.29
CA GLU A 61 3.69 -9.51 -4.03
C GLU A 61 3.41 -8.08 -4.51
N ASP A 62 4.44 -7.22 -4.49
CA ASP A 62 4.31 -5.83 -4.94
C ASP A 62 3.96 -5.74 -6.43
N SER A 63 4.44 -6.68 -7.24
CA SER A 63 4.08 -6.83 -8.65
C SER A 63 2.57 -7.01 -8.84
N LEU A 64 1.96 -7.88 -8.03
CA LEU A 64 0.53 -8.15 -8.08
C LEU A 64 -0.28 -6.94 -7.61
N ILE A 65 0.09 -6.34 -6.47
CA ILE A 65 -0.57 -5.14 -5.95
C ILE A 65 -0.54 -4.00 -6.99
N ASN A 66 0.63 -3.73 -7.56
CA ASN A 66 0.80 -2.64 -8.52
C ASN A 66 0.07 -2.91 -9.85
N SER A 67 0.11 -4.15 -10.34
CA SER A 67 -0.60 -4.49 -11.59
C SER A 67 -2.12 -4.38 -11.44
N THR A 68 -2.71 -4.87 -10.35
CA THR A 68 -4.14 -4.70 -10.06
C THR A 68 -4.51 -3.23 -9.87
N LYS A 69 -3.66 -2.45 -9.19
CA LYS A 69 -3.87 -1.01 -9.03
C LYS A 69 -3.96 -0.30 -10.39
N VAL A 70 -2.96 -0.48 -11.24
CA VAL A 70 -2.87 0.18 -12.55
C VAL A 70 -4.06 -0.23 -13.43
N ALA A 71 -4.42 -1.52 -13.45
CA ALA A 71 -5.57 -2.00 -14.20
C ALA A 71 -6.88 -1.30 -13.78
N LEU A 72 -7.13 -1.20 -12.46
CA LEU A 72 -8.30 -0.48 -11.95
C LEU A 72 -8.28 1.02 -12.28
N GLU A 73 -7.14 1.70 -12.19
CA GLU A 73 -7.03 3.13 -12.55
C GLU A 73 -7.36 3.38 -14.02
N GLU A 74 -6.89 2.51 -14.92
CA GLU A 74 -7.18 2.59 -16.35
C GLU A 74 -8.66 2.30 -16.63
N ASP A 75 -9.22 1.28 -16.00
CA ASP A 75 -10.61 0.88 -16.22
C ASP A 75 -11.61 1.89 -15.68
N ILE A 76 -11.32 2.52 -14.53
CA ILE A 76 -12.13 3.61 -13.98
C ILE A 76 -12.16 4.82 -14.93
N LYS A 77 -11.01 5.20 -15.50
CA LYS A 77 -10.95 6.27 -16.52
C LYS A 77 -11.74 5.90 -17.77
N GLN A 78 -11.67 4.63 -18.18
CA GLN A 78 -12.45 4.14 -19.31
C GLN A 78 -13.96 4.12 -19.01
N ALA A 79 -14.34 3.84 -17.75
CA ALA A 79 -15.73 3.84 -17.30
C ALA A 79 -16.35 5.22 -17.44
N GLU A 80 -15.66 6.28 -17.02
CA GLU A 80 -16.14 7.66 -17.18
C GLU A 80 -16.43 8.01 -18.65
N LYS A 81 -15.54 7.58 -19.55
CA LYS A 81 -15.72 7.80 -20.98
C LYS A 81 -16.92 7.04 -21.54
N LEU A 82 -17.11 5.77 -21.15
CA LEU A 82 -18.23 4.95 -21.63
C LEU A 82 -19.56 5.42 -21.03
N ALA A 83 -19.59 5.86 -19.77
CA ALA A 83 -20.77 6.43 -19.15
C ALA A 83 -21.26 7.66 -19.92
N LYS A 84 -20.36 8.59 -20.27
CA LYS A 84 -20.71 9.76 -21.09
C LYS A 84 -21.24 9.37 -22.48
N GLN A 85 -20.62 8.39 -23.14
CA GLN A 85 -21.10 7.89 -24.43
C GLN A 85 -22.48 7.25 -24.33
N ALA A 86 -22.76 6.52 -23.24
CA ALA A 86 -24.06 5.91 -23.00
C ALA A 86 -25.13 6.96 -22.67
N GLU A 87 -24.77 8.01 -21.95
CA GLU A 87 -25.63 9.16 -21.68
C GLU A 87 -25.99 9.91 -22.96
N ASP A 88 -25.00 10.23 -23.81
CA ASP A 88 -25.22 10.85 -25.12
C ASP A 88 -26.13 9.99 -26.03
N ALA A 89 -26.09 8.67 -25.87
CA ALA A 89 -26.94 7.71 -26.58
C ALA A 89 -28.30 7.45 -25.89
N THR A 90 -28.58 8.12 -24.76
CA THR A 90 -29.80 7.93 -23.94
C THR A 90 -29.97 6.49 -23.42
N LEU A 91 -28.87 5.77 -23.18
CA LEU A 91 -28.84 4.40 -22.68
C LEU A 91 -28.68 4.37 -21.15
N LEU A 92 -29.69 4.87 -20.43
CA LEU A 92 -29.63 5.07 -18.97
C LEU A 92 -29.26 3.81 -18.17
N ALA A 93 -29.74 2.64 -18.60
CA ALA A 93 -29.40 1.36 -17.94
C ALA A 93 -27.90 1.05 -18.01
N GLU A 94 -27.24 1.41 -19.12
CA GLU A 94 -25.81 1.20 -19.30
C GLU A 94 -24.99 2.24 -18.53
N VAL A 95 -25.46 3.49 -18.46
CA VAL A 95 -24.87 4.52 -17.58
C VAL A 95 -24.80 4.03 -16.14
N ASN A 96 -25.92 3.52 -15.61
CA ASN A 96 -25.98 3.03 -14.24
C ASN A 96 -25.04 1.85 -14.01
N LYS A 97 -25.00 0.87 -14.92
CA LYS A 97 -24.06 -0.27 -14.83
C LYS A 97 -22.60 0.16 -14.77
N VAL A 98 -22.22 1.10 -15.63
CA VAL A 98 -20.84 1.60 -15.69
C VAL A 98 -20.49 2.36 -14.41
N ASN A 99 -21.39 3.21 -13.93
CA ASN A 99 -21.18 3.96 -12.69
C ASN A 99 -21.09 3.03 -11.47
N ASP A 100 -21.94 2.00 -11.38
CA ASP A 100 -21.87 1.01 -10.31
C ASP A 100 -20.55 0.24 -10.32
N ALA A 101 -20.07 -0.16 -11.51
CA ALA A 101 -18.77 -0.80 -11.65
C ALA A 101 -17.64 0.16 -11.26
N LYS A 102 -17.69 1.41 -11.72
CA LYS A 102 -16.72 2.46 -11.39
C LYS A 102 -16.60 2.64 -9.88
N ASN A 103 -17.71 2.81 -9.18
CA ASN A 103 -17.73 3.00 -7.72
C ASN A 103 -17.09 1.81 -6.99
N LYS A 104 -17.39 0.58 -7.39
CA LYS A 104 -16.73 -0.62 -6.84
C LYS A 104 -15.23 -0.65 -7.12
N GLY A 105 -14.82 -0.21 -8.31
CA GLY A 105 -13.41 -0.05 -8.68
C GLY A 105 -12.70 0.97 -7.78
N GLU A 106 -13.32 2.13 -7.53
CA GLU A 106 -12.77 3.18 -6.66
C GLU A 106 -12.62 2.70 -5.21
N GLU A 107 -13.60 1.95 -4.69
CA GLU A 107 -13.51 1.32 -3.36
C GLU A 107 -12.38 0.29 -3.28
N ALA A 108 -12.23 -0.56 -4.30
CA ALA A 108 -11.14 -1.52 -4.39
C ALA A 108 -9.78 -0.83 -4.46
N LEU A 109 -9.67 0.26 -5.23
CA LEU A 109 -8.46 1.07 -5.32
C LEU A 109 -8.08 1.69 -3.97
N LYS A 110 -9.07 2.15 -3.20
CA LYS A 110 -8.84 2.65 -1.84
C LYS A 110 -8.23 1.57 -0.95
N LYS A 111 -8.78 0.34 -0.96
CA LYS A 111 -8.21 -0.78 -0.20
C LYS A 111 -6.78 -1.11 -0.62
N ILE A 112 -6.50 -1.09 -1.92
CA ILE A 112 -5.13 -1.30 -2.43
C ILE A 112 -4.17 -0.24 -1.88
N ASN A 113 -4.57 1.03 -1.88
CA ASN A 113 -3.73 2.09 -1.35
C ASN A 113 -3.52 1.94 0.18
N GLU A 114 -4.53 1.51 0.92
CA GLU A 114 -4.40 1.18 2.34
C GLU A 114 -3.38 0.04 2.57
N ILE A 115 -3.41 -1.02 1.75
CA ILE A 115 -2.43 -2.12 1.80
C ILE A 115 -1.02 -1.60 1.52
N ILE A 116 -0.83 -0.75 0.51
CA ILE A 116 0.47 -0.16 0.18
C ILE A 116 1.03 0.62 1.37
N VAL A 117 0.20 1.46 2.00
CA VAL A 117 0.59 2.23 3.19
C VAL A 117 0.96 1.31 4.35
N GLN A 118 0.18 0.25 4.60
CA GLN A 118 0.49 -0.74 5.63
C GLN A 118 1.81 -1.45 5.37
N LYS A 119 2.10 -1.87 4.12
CA LYS A 119 3.39 -2.49 3.78
C LYS A 119 4.57 -1.55 4.00
N GLN A 120 4.42 -0.28 3.65
CA GLN A 120 5.45 0.74 3.90
C GLN A 120 5.71 0.92 5.40
N ALA A 121 4.64 0.97 6.22
CA ALA A 121 4.77 1.06 7.67
C ALA A 121 5.46 -0.18 8.28
N ILE A 122 5.15 -1.38 7.78
CA ILE A 122 5.80 -2.63 8.19
C ILE A 122 7.29 -2.60 7.84
N GLU A 123 7.66 -2.23 6.61
CA GLU A 123 9.06 -2.18 6.21
C GLU A 123 9.85 -1.13 7.02
N LEU A 124 9.25 0.03 7.28
CA LEU A 124 9.85 1.06 8.14
C LEU A 124 10.06 0.52 9.57
N ALA A 125 9.07 -0.14 10.15
CA ALA A 125 9.17 -0.74 11.48
C ALA A 125 10.28 -1.80 11.55
N LYS A 126 10.38 -2.65 10.54
CA LYS A 126 11.48 -3.63 10.39
C LYS A 126 12.84 -2.95 10.37
N LEU A 127 13.01 -1.90 9.56
CA LEU A 127 14.28 -1.17 9.46
C LEU A 127 14.65 -0.47 10.79
N GLU A 128 13.67 0.15 11.46
CA GLU A 128 13.89 0.78 12.77
C GLU A 128 14.29 -0.24 13.85
N LEU A 129 13.64 -1.40 13.90
CA LEU A 129 13.99 -2.49 14.82
C LEU A 129 15.40 -3.04 14.55
N GLN A 130 15.76 -3.26 13.28
CA GLN A 130 17.09 -3.72 12.88
C GLN A 130 18.17 -2.69 13.25
N LYS A 131 17.91 -1.40 13.00
CA LYS A 131 18.82 -0.32 13.37
C LYS A 131 19.02 -0.27 14.89
N SER A 132 17.95 -0.32 15.67
CA SER A 132 17.99 -0.34 17.13
C SER A 132 18.81 -1.53 17.66
N LEU A 133 18.63 -2.72 17.09
CA LEU A 133 19.43 -3.90 17.44
C LEU A 133 20.92 -3.71 17.11
N SER A 134 21.24 -3.14 15.95
CA SER A 134 22.63 -2.87 15.54
C SER A 134 23.31 -1.87 16.48
N GLU A 135 22.63 -0.77 16.81
CA GLU A 135 23.11 0.24 17.76
C GLU A 135 23.31 -0.36 19.15
N LEU A 136 22.36 -1.17 19.62
CA LEU A 136 22.43 -1.85 20.92
C LEU A 136 23.60 -2.83 20.97
N ASN A 137 23.81 -3.63 19.92
CA ASN A 137 24.95 -4.54 19.81
C ASN A 137 26.29 -3.78 19.83
N LYS A 138 26.39 -2.66 19.11
CA LYS A 138 27.59 -1.83 19.10
C LYS A 138 27.88 -1.23 20.48
N ALA A 139 26.87 -0.66 21.15
CA ALA A 139 27.04 -0.10 22.49
C ALA A 139 27.40 -1.18 23.52
N THR A 140 26.80 -2.37 23.39
CA THR A 140 27.10 -3.54 24.23
C THR A 140 28.56 -3.97 24.08
N LYS A 141 29.06 -4.09 22.85
CA LYS A 141 30.47 -4.39 22.58
C LYS A 141 31.41 -3.33 23.15
N ASN A 142 31.10 -2.06 22.95
CA ASN A 142 31.92 -0.97 23.49
C ASN A 142 31.98 -0.99 25.02
N ALA A 143 30.86 -1.24 25.71
CA ALA A 143 30.83 -1.37 27.16
C ALA A 143 31.64 -2.57 27.68
N ASN A 144 31.67 -3.67 26.92
CA ASN A 144 32.48 -4.85 27.25
C ASN A 144 33.98 -4.64 27.02
N LEU A 145 34.35 -3.83 26.03
CA LEU A 145 35.75 -3.53 25.71
C LEU A 145 36.33 -2.36 26.52
N ALA A 146 35.48 -1.47 27.02
CA ALA A 146 35.91 -0.35 27.84
C ALA A 146 36.48 -0.86 29.17
N ASP A 147 37.73 -0.50 29.42
CA ASP A 147 38.45 -0.92 30.64
C ASP A 147 39.06 0.28 31.38
N ASP A 148 39.59 1.29 30.70
CA ASP A 148 40.22 2.42 31.40
C ASP A 148 39.19 3.34 32.12
N GLU A 149 39.65 4.05 33.16
CA GLU A 149 38.82 4.94 34.00
C GLU A 149 38.16 6.08 33.22
N SER A 150 38.70 6.45 32.05
CA SER A 150 38.23 7.58 31.25
C SER A 150 37.18 7.18 30.20
N THR A 151 37.27 5.96 29.66
CA THR A 151 36.38 5.46 28.60
C THR A 151 35.18 4.71 29.15
N LEU A 152 35.33 4.09 30.34
CA LEU A 152 34.29 3.29 30.96
C LEU A 152 33.01 4.09 31.33
N PRO A 153 33.07 5.30 31.93
CA PRO A 153 31.87 6.10 32.20
C PRO A 153 31.11 6.46 30.91
N THR A 154 31.85 6.80 29.84
CA THR A 154 31.26 7.16 28.54
C THR A 154 30.59 5.96 27.89
N ALA A 155 31.20 4.77 27.95
CA ALA A 155 30.62 3.55 27.42
C ALA A 155 29.35 3.13 28.19
N ILE A 156 29.33 3.29 29.52
CA ILE A 156 28.15 3.04 30.37
C ILE A 156 27.02 4.02 30.04
N ALA A 157 27.32 5.31 29.92
CA ALA A 157 26.34 6.33 29.55
C ALA A 157 25.74 6.05 28.16
N SER A 158 26.59 5.70 27.20
CA SER A 158 26.16 5.33 25.84
C SER A 158 25.25 4.10 25.85
N LEU A 159 25.65 3.01 26.51
CA LEU A 159 24.84 1.79 26.59
C LEU A 159 23.51 2.03 27.31
N THR A 160 23.52 2.82 28.39
CA THR A 160 22.28 3.20 29.11
C THR A 160 21.30 3.94 28.20
N SER A 161 21.80 4.92 27.43
CA SER A 161 21.00 5.68 26.47
C SER A 161 20.43 4.78 25.38
N VAL A 162 21.25 3.90 24.81
CA VAL A 162 20.80 2.99 23.74
C VAL A 162 19.78 1.97 24.26
N ILE A 163 19.94 1.43 25.48
CA ILE A 163 18.93 0.57 26.11
C ILE A 163 17.59 1.31 26.27
N ALA A 164 17.61 2.57 26.71
CA ALA A 164 16.38 3.37 26.82
C ALA A 164 15.71 3.56 25.46
N ASN A 165 16.48 3.91 24.43
CA ASN A 165 15.97 4.06 23.07
C ASN A 165 15.41 2.76 22.51
N SER A 166 16.07 1.63 22.72
CA SER A 166 15.57 0.31 22.27
C SER A 166 14.26 -0.09 22.97
N ASN A 167 14.07 0.23 24.25
CA ASN A 167 12.78 0.03 24.91
C ASN A 167 11.68 0.92 24.29
N THR A 168 11.99 2.17 23.95
CA THR A 168 11.07 3.06 23.22
C THR A 168 10.73 2.51 21.83
N THR A 169 11.70 1.97 21.10
CA THR A 169 11.46 1.31 19.81
C THR A 169 10.53 0.10 19.96
N LEU A 170 10.74 -0.75 20.97
CA LEU A 170 9.85 -1.89 21.23
C LEU A 170 8.43 -1.42 21.57
N ALA A 171 8.29 -0.42 22.46
CA ALA A 171 6.99 0.13 22.83
C ALA A 171 6.24 0.74 21.63
N LYS A 172 6.94 1.43 20.71
CA LYS A 172 6.37 1.99 19.48
C LYS A 172 5.74 0.92 18.58
N TYR A 173 6.27 -0.30 18.59
CA TYR A 173 5.86 -1.39 17.70
C TYR A 173 5.20 -2.57 18.42
N GLU A 174 4.68 -2.34 19.64
CA GLU A 174 4.00 -3.37 20.44
C GLU A 174 2.80 -3.98 19.71
N ASP A 175 1.99 -3.14 19.04
CA ASP A 175 0.80 -3.58 18.30
C ASP A 175 1.14 -4.44 17.08
N LEU A 176 2.41 -4.39 16.62
CA LEU A 176 2.90 -5.15 15.48
C LEU A 176 3.75 -6.37 15.89
N LYS A 177 3.90 -6.67 17.18
CA LYS A 177 4.83 -7.72 17.65
C LYS A 177 4.52 -9.13 17.14
N GLU A 178 3.26 -9.41 16.79
CA GLU A 178 2.83 -10.70 16.23
C GLU A 178 2.71 -10.67 14.70
N ASN A 179 2.96 -9.53 14.06
CA ASN A 179 3.02 -9.48 12.59
C ASN A 179 4.20 -10.34 12.11
N GLU A 180 3.96 -11.23 11.16
CA GLU A 180 4.96 -12.22 10.71
C GLU A 180 6.29 -11.62 10.22
N VAL A 181 6.25 -10.43 9.60
CA VAL A 181 7.44 -9.75 9.11
C VAL A 181 8.17 -9.04 10.25
N ILE A 182 7.44 -8.49 11.21
CA ILE A 182 8.01 -7.72 12.33
C ILE A 182 8.51 -8.61 13.46
N LYS A 183 7.78 -9.69 13.76
CA LYS A 183 7.99 -10.57 14.91
C LYS A 183 9.44 -11.03 15.06
N PRO A 184 10.14 -11.53 14.02
CA PRO A 184 11.53 -11.95 14.16
C PRO A 184 12.46 -10.81 14.60
N HIS A 185 12.22 -9.59 14.13
CA HIS A 185 13.04 -8.42 14.46
C HIS A 185 12.71 -7.86 15.85
N TYR A 186 11.43 -7.84 16.20
CA TYR A 186 10.96 -7.45 17.53
C TYR A 186 11.52 -8.41 18.60
N ASP A 187 11.37 -9.71 18.39
CA ASP A 187 11.86 -10.74 19.32
C ASP A 187 13.38 -10.74 19.42
N ALA A 188 14.10 -10.52 18.32
CA ALA A 188 15.56 -10.40 18.34
C ALA A 188 16.02 -9.21 19.22
N LEU A 189 15.43 -8.03 19.04
CA LEU A 189 15.75 -6.84 19.84
C LEU A 189 15.41 -7.06 21.32
N LYS A 190 14.20 -7.57 21.61
CA LYS A 190 13.74 -7.85 22.97
C LYS A 190 14.63 -8.84 23.69
N ASN A 191 15.01 -9.94 23.02
CA ASN A 191 15.88 -10.96 23.61
C ASN A 191 17.30 -10.45 23.83
N TYR A 192 17.87 -9.71 22.87
CA TYR A 192 19.21 -9.14 23.01
C TYR A 192 19.27 -8.12 24.16
N LEU A 193 18.23 -7.28 24.28
CA LEU A 193 18.10 -6.33 25.38
C LEU A 193 18.05 -7.05 26.74
N ALA A 194 17.25 -8.11 26.85
CA ALA A 194 17.06 -8.84 28.09
C ALA A 194 18.29 -9.64 28.54
N LYS A 195 19.02 -10.27 27.60
CA LYS A 195 20.09 -11.22 27.91
C LYS A 195 21.49 -10.62 27.83
N GLU A 196 21.76 -9.84 26.78
CA GLU A 196 23.12 -9.38 26.48
C GLU A 196 23.35 -7.96 27.01
N ALA A 197 22.51 -7.00 26.60
CA ALA A 197 22.76 -5.59 26.87
C ALA A 197 22.67 -5.24 28.38
N LYS A 198 21.66 -5.77 29.07
CA LYS A 198 21.50 -5.56 30.53
C LYS A 198 22.66 -6.16 31.33
N ASN A 199 23.09 -7.37 30.98
CA ASN A 199 24.23 -8.03 31.62
C ASN A 199 25.54 -7.26 31.37
N ALA A 200 25.78 -6.82 30.13
CA ALA A 200 26.97 -6.02 29.80
C ALA A 200 26.99 -4.68 30.56
N LEU A 201 25.83 -4.02 30.72
CA LEU A 201 25.73 -2.80 31.50
C LEU A 201 26.06 -3.02 32.98
N GLU A 202 25.53 -4.11 33.57
CA GLU A 202 25.82 -4.48 34.96
C GLU A 202 27.31 -4.76 35.16
N GLN A 203 27.92 -5.54 34.26
CA GLN A 203 29.35 -5.83 34.33
C GLN A 203 30.20 -4.56 34.16
N ALA A 204 29.83 -3.65 33.26
CA ALA A 204 30.54 -2.39 33.07
C ALA A 204 30.46 -1.50 34.32
N LYS A 205 29.28 -1.41 34.95
CA LYS A 205 29.09 -0.71 36.23
C LYS A 205 29.95 -1.31 37.34
N ASN A 206 29.96 -2.65 37.47
CA ASN A 206 30.80 -3.34 38.44
C ASN A 206 32.30 -3.05 38.21
N ARG A 207 32.76 -3.04 36.95
CA ARG A 207 34.14 -2.63 36.61
C ARG A 207 34.42 -1.19 37.05
N GLN A 208 33.48 -0.27 36.84
CA GLN A 208 33.65 1.13 37.21
C GLN A 208 33.77 1.31 38.72
N GLU A 209 32.92 0.61 39.49
CA GLU A 209 32.98 0.62 40.94
C GLU A 209 34.32 0.09 41.46
N VAL A 210 34.80 -1.03 40.92
CA VAL A 210 36.10 -1.60 41.31
C VAL A 210 37.25 -0.63 41.04
N LYS A 211 37.26 0.05 39.89
CA LYS A 211 38.33 1.00 39.54
C LYS A 211 38.25 2.31 40.32
N SER A 212 37.05 2.72 40.74
CA SER A 212 36.86 3.92 41.56
C SER A 212 37.31 3.77 43.03
N LYS A 213 37.61 2.54 43.49
CA LYS A 213 38.11 2.31 44.86
C LYS A 213 39.55 2.81 45.01
N PRO A 214 39.89 3.49 46.12
CA PRO A 214 41.24 4.00 46.35
C PRO A 214 42.24 2.84 46.41
N LYS A 215 43.33 2.92 45.62
CA LYS A 215 44.43 1.95 45.69
C LYS A 215 45.05 2.02 47.09
N PRO A 216 45.29 0.87 47.75
CA PRO A 216 45.90 0.85 49.07
C PRO A 216 47.25 1.58 49.02
N LYS A 217 47.45 2.55 49.92
CA LYS A 217 48.75 3.20 50.10
C LYS A 217 49.74 2.12 50.54
N LEU A 218 50.69 1.79 49.67
CA LEU A 218 51.90 1.05 50.05
C LEU A 218 52.69 1.93 51.02
N ILE A 219 52.56 1.66 52.32
CA ILE A 219 53.47 2.18 53.33
C ILE A 219 54.79 1.44 53.10
N LYS A 220 55.76 2.11 52.47
CA LYS A 220 57.15 1.65 52.49
C LYS A 220 57.66 1.87 53.92
N ILE A 221 57.96 0.77 54.61
CA ILE A 221 58.73 0.75 55.87
C ILE A 221 60.20 0.84 55.49
#